data_AF-A0A523TX11-F1
#
_entry.id   AF-A0A523TX11-F1
#
_cell.length_a   1.000
_cell.length_b   1.000
_cell.length_c   1.000
_cell.angle_alpha   90.00
_cell.angle_beta   90.00
_cell.angle_gamma   90.00
#
_symmetry.space_group_name_H-M   'P 1'
#
loop_
_entity.id
_entity.type
_entity.pdbx_description
1 polymer ?
#
loop_
_entity_poly.entity_id
_entity_poly.type
_entity_poly.pdbx_seq_one_letter_code
_entity_poly.pdbx_strand_id
1 'polypeptide(L)'
;MTNNLSNTYGEFIQAWRKLLIEYNFIKSCHIDPLPGMINNGMVPQEDLAPFMASNFYLRLGSILDEYLQTFIETNGLRIPKKKYRNSLHGRIEFLSDMNKLKDGGELHRIREKRNDIAHKINAKATWDDFERDLNIIEQELMNHGVIIRRPKYEVLGERKLRKDINEPGVVFGHDFICYIKEDGKVVLEMKWSVKYYDSEHSK
;
A
#
# COMPACT_ATOMS: atom_id res chain seq x y z
N MET A 1 -6.64 -29.43 -1.22
CA MET A 1 -7.09 -28.71 0.00
C MET A 1 -6.91 -27.18 -0.10
N THR A 2 -6.63 -26.60 -1.27
CA THR A 2 -6.33 -25.17 -1.46
C THR A 2 -7.56 -24.26 -1.57
N ASN A 3 -8.75 -24.78 -1.85
CA ASN A 3 -9.94 -23.96 -2.13
C ASN A 3 -10.63 -23.33 -0.90
N ASN A 4 -10.37 -23.81 0.32
CA ASN A 4 -11.03 -23.25 1.52
C ASN A 4 -10.32 -22.05 2.15
N LEU A 5 -8.98 -21.93 1.99
CA LEU A 5 -8.23 -20.80 2.55
C LEU A 5 -8.56 -19.47 1.81
N SER A 6 -8.89 -19.56 0.52
CA SER A 6 -9.22 -18.40 -0.31
C SER A 6 -10.48 -17.65 0.15
N ASN A 7 -11.45 -18.34 0.76
CA ASN A 7 -12.68 -17.69 1.24
C ASN A 7 -12.46 -17.05 2.61
N THR A 8 -11.69 -17.70 3.50
CA THR A 8 -11.51 -17.20 4.88
C THR A 8 -10.61 -15.97 4.95
N TYR A 9 -9.61 -15.88 4.09
CA TYR A 9 -8.71 -14.72 4.01
C TYR A 9 -9.11 -13.74 2.89
N GLY A 10 -10.30 -13.87 2.31
CA GLY A 10 -10.68 -13.13 1.11
C GLY A 10 -10.57 -11.61 1.25
N GLU A 11 -11.13 -11.04 2.31
CA GLU A 11 -11.10 -9.59 2.59
C GLU A 11 -9.67 -9.11 2.86
N PHE A 12 -8.95 -9.80 3.73
CA PHE A 12 -7.55 -9.54 4.03
C PHE A 12 -6.67 -9.56 2.76
N ILE A 13 -6.78 -10.59 1.90
CA ILE A 13 -5.98 -10.72 0.68
C ILE A 13 -6.29 -9.57 -0.28
N GLN A 14 -7.55 -9.16 -0.39
CA GLN A 14 -7.92 -8.00 -1.19
C GLN A 14 -7.31 -6.70 -0.64
N ALA A 15 -7.34 -6.50 0.69
CA ALA A 15 -6.74 -5.34 1.33
C ALA A 15 -5.21 -5.30 1.14
N TRP A 16 -4.54 -6.44 1.33
CA TRP A 16 -3.11 -6.61 1.07
C TRP A 16 -2.74 -6.31 -0.38
N ARG A 17 -3.47 -6.91 -1.34
CA ARG A 17 -3.23 -6.68 -2.77
C ARG A 17 -3.45 -5.22 -3.17
N LYS A 18 -4.51 -4.59 -2.65
CA LYS A 18 -4.78 -3.17 -2.88
C LYS A 18 -3.65 -2.28 -2.33
N LEU A 19 -3.14 -2.57 -1.13
CA LEU A 19 -1.99 -1.87 -0.55
C LEU A 19 -0.77 -1.96 -1.48
N LEU A 20 -0.45 -3.16 -1.99
CA LEU A 20 0.68 -3.37 -2.88
C LEU A 20 0.53 -2.61 -4.22
N ILE A 21 -0.66 -2.66 -4.83
CA ILE A 21 -0.94 -1.93 -6.09
C ILE A 21 -0.71 -0.43 -5.89
N GLU A 22 -1.31 0.15 -4.84
CA GLU A 22 -1.18 1.58 -4.57
C GLU A 22 0.24 1.97 -4.20
N TYR A 23 0.95 1.15 -3.41
CA TYR A 23 2.36 1.38 -3.07
C TYR A 23 3.25 1.40 -4.31
N ASN A 24 3.10 0.40 -5.20
CA ASN A 24 3.91 0.32 -6.42
C ASN A 24 3.60 1.48 -7.38
N PHE A 25 2.34 1.92 -7.45
CA PHE A 25 1.98 3.11 -8.20
C PHE A 25 2.69 4.35 -7.65
N ILE A 26 2.55 4.62 -6.36
CA ILE A 26 3.12 5.80 -5.72
C ILE A 26 4.65 5.78 -5.82
N LYS A 27 5.31 4.64 -5.55
CA LYS A 27 6.76 4.48 -5.69
C LYS A 27 7.23 4.78 -7.10
N SER A 28 6.51 4.31 -8.12
CA SER A 28 6.86 4.57 -9.52
C SER A 28 6.72 6.05 -9.89
N CYS A 29 5.69 6.74 -9.38
CA CYS A 29 5.52 8.18 -9.58
C CYS A 29 6.61 9.03 -8.91
N HIS A 30 7.32 8.51 -7.90
CA HIS A 30 8.43 9.20 -7.23
C HIS A 30 9.78 8.99 -7.94
N ILE A 31 10.02 7.78 -8.47
CA ILE A 31 11.32 7.42 -9.07
C ILE A 31 11.48 8.00 -10.48
N ASP A 32 10.43 7.97 -11.28
CA ASP A 32 10.36 8.60 -12.59
C ASP A 32 9.02 9.31 -12.71
N PRO A 33 8.97 10.64 -12.51
CA PRO A 33 7.72 11.36 -12.56
C PRO A 33 7.08 11.12 -13.92
N LEU A 34 5.89 10.53 -13.91
CA LEU A 34 5.17 10.24 -15.15
C LEU A 34 5.06 11.52 -15.98
N PRO A 35 5.23 11.44 -17.31
CA PRO A 35 5.14 12.61 -18.18
C PRO A 35 3.88 13.42 -17.82
N GLY A 36 4.02 14.73 -17.61
CA GLY A 36 2.89 15.62 -17.28
C GLY A 36 2.60 15.87 -15.80
N MET A 37 3.18 15.12 -14.85
CA MET A 37 2.97 15.41 -13.42
C MET A 37 3.85 16.55 -12.88
N ILE A 38 4.98 16.85 -13.53
CA ILE A 38 5.96 17.86 -13.07
C ILE A 38 5.48 19.30 -13.28
N ASN A 39 4.65 19.57 -14.30
CA ASN A 39 4.34 20.94 -14.74
C ASN A 39 3.09 21.60 -14.12
N ASN A 40 2.36 20.92 -13.23
CA ASN A 40 1.08 21.41 -12.70
C ASN A 40 1.16 22.00 -11.28
N GLY A 41 2.34 22.36 -10.78
CA GLY A 41 2.47 22.91 -9.43
C GLY A 41 2.05 21.94 -8.32
N MET A 42 2.09 20.62 -8.59
CA MET A 42 2.07 19.63 -7.52
C MET A 42 3.31 19.88 -6.66
N VAL A 43 3.08 20.20 -5.38
CA VAL A 43 4.08 20.38 -4.32
C VAL A 43 5.27 19.42 -4.53
N PRO A 44 6.54 19.87 -4.34
CA PRO A 44 7.69 18.97 -4.40
C PRO A 44 7.37 17.69 -3.63
N GLN A 45 7.30 16.55 -4.33
CA GLN A 45 6.82 15.29 -3.75
C GLN A 45 7.65 14.86 -2.52
N GLU A 46 8.88 15.35 -2.42
CA GLU A 46 9.81 15.12 -1.30
C GLU A 46 9.21 15.53 0.05
N ASP A 47 8.49 16.65 0.13
CA ASP A 47 7.90 17.12 1.40
C ASP A 47 6.68 16.26 1.82
N LEU A 48 6.00 15.65 0.85
CA LEU A 48 4.84 14.79 1.08
C LEU A 48 5.22 13.33 1.31
N ALA A 49 6.38 12.87 0.83
CA ALA A 49 6.80 11.49 0.89
C ALA A 49 6.75 10.88 2.31
N PRO A 50 7.24 11.56 3.38
CA PRO A 50 7.12 11.05 4.74
C PRO A 50 5.66 10.90 5.22
N PHE A 51 4.76 11.78 4.79
CA PHE A 51 3.33 11.68 5.14
C PHE A 51 2.65 10.52 4.41
N MET A 52 2.98 10.33 3.13
CA MET A 52 2.48 9.20 2.36
C MET A 52 2.97 7.88 2.95
N ALA A 53 4.29 7.74 3.16
CA ALA A 53 4.88 6.54 3.77
C ALA A 53 4.25 6.24 5.14
N SER A 54 4.03 7.27 5.96
CA SER A 54 3.35 7.13 7.26
C SER A 54 1.90 6.62 7.11
N ASN A 55 1.13 7.11 6.13
CA ASN A 55 -0.23 6.62 5.88
C ASN A 55 -0.22 5.13 5.45
N PHE A 56 0.66 4.77 4.51
CA PHE A 56 0.85 3.37 4.11
C PHE A 56 1.25 2.49 5.30
N TYR A 57 2.10 2.99 6.19
CA TYR A 57 2.51 2.29 7.40
C TYR A 57 1.34 2.05 8.38
N LEU A 58 0.47 3.05 8.59
CA LEU A 58 -0.74 2.90 9.42
C LEU A 58 -1.67 1.80 8.88
N ARG A 59 -1.81 1.75 7.55
CA ARG A 59 -2.61 0.73 6.86
C ARG A 59 -1.97 -0.64 6.97
N LEU A 60 -0.65 -0.75 6.81
CA LEU A 60 0.10 -1.99 6.99
C LEU A 60 -0.12 -2.59 8.38
N GLY A 61 -0.08 -1.77 9.44
CA GLY A 61 -0.36 -2.24 10.80
C GLY A 61 -1.81 -2.69 11.01
N SER A 62 -2.76 -2.08 10.31
CA SER A 62 -4.18 -2.48 10.36
C SER A 62 -4.40 -3.82 9.66
N ILE A 63 -3.74 -4.02 8.50
CA ILE A 63 -3.75 -5.27 7.73
C ILE A 63 -3.08 -6.40 8.52
N LEU A 64 -1.98 -6.12 9.23
CA LEU A 64 -1.36 -7.07 10.17
C LEU A 64 -2.36 -7.50 11.26
N ASP A 65 -3.09 -6.55 11.84
CA ASP A 65 -4.04 -6.85 12.92
C ASP A 65 -5.19 -7.73 12.45
N GLU A 66 -5.77 -7.41 11.29
CA GLU A 66 -6.81 -8.19 10.65
C GLU A 66 -6.32 -9.62 10.36
N TYR A 67 -5.14 -9.75 9.76
CA TYR A 67 -4.54 -11.06 9.50
C TYR A 67 -4.38 -11.91 10.74
N LEU A 68 -3.80 -11.37 11.82
CA LEU A 68 -3.58 -12.15 13.04
C LEU A 68 -4.91 -12.57 13.69
N GLN A 69 -5.93 -11.70 13.63
CA GLN A 69 -7.29 -12.04 14.07
C GLN A 69 -7.84 -13.20 13.22
N THR A 70 -7.84 -13.08 11.89
CA THR A 70 -8.32 -14.13 10.99
C THR A 70 -7.54 -15.43 11.15
N PHE A 71 -6.23 -15.37 11.38
CA PHE A 71 -5.40 -16.54 11.62
C PHE A 71 -5.80 -17.28 12.90
N ILE A 72 -6.03 -16.56 14.00
CA ILE A 72 -6.51 -17.14 15.26
C ILE A 72 -7.86 -17.82 15.06
N GLU A 73 -8.80 -17.14 14.38
CA GLU A 73 -10.14 -17.66 14.12
C GLU A 73 -10.13 -18.89 13.22
N THR A 74 -9.40 -18.85 12.11
CA THR A 74 -9.30 -19.94 11.11
C THR A 74 -8.70 -21.21 11.71
N ASN A 75 -7.76 -21.05 12.65
CA ASN A 75 -7.12 -22.17 13.34
C ASN A 75 -7.88 -22.61 14.60
N GLY A 76 -9.06 -22.06 14.87
CA GLY A 76 -9.88 -22.41 16.05
C GLY A 76 -9.21 -22.05 17.38
N LEU A 77 -8.25 -21.13 17.38
CA LEU A 77 -7.52 -20.71 18.56
C LEU A 77 -8.37 -19.76 19.40
N ARG A 78 -8.23 -19.85 20.73
CA ARG A 78 -8.94 -18.99 21.68
C ARG A 78 -7.95 -18.25 22.54
N ILE A 79 -7.93 -16.92 22.45
CA ILE A 79 -7.08 -16.06 23.27
C ILE A 79 -7.57 -16.07 24.73
N PRO A 80 -6.75 -16.53 25.70
CA PRO A 80 -7.12 -16.49 27.11
C PRO A 80 -7.23 -15.05 27.62
N LYS A 81 -8.46 -14.55 27.82
CA LYS A 81 -8.76 -13.15 28.22
C LYS A 81 -8.05 -12.68 29.51
N LYS A 82 -7.67 -13.61 30.40
CA LYS A 82 -6.95 -13.30 31.64
C LYS A 82 -5.46 -13.01 31.42
N LYS A 83 -4.85 -13.59 30.38
CA LYS A 83 -3.41 -13.48 30.10
C LYS A 83 -3.12 -12.45 29.00
N TYR A 84 -3.96 -12.38 27.97
CA TYR A 84 -3.75 -11.47 26.84
C TYR A 84 -4.96 -10.57 26.61
N ARG A 85 -4.69 -9.32 26.21
CA ARG A 85 -5.71 -8.35 25.81
C ARG A 85 -6.18 -8.65 24.39
N ASN A 86 -7.44 -8.32 24.08
CA ASN A 86 -7.96 -8.37 22.71
C ASN A 86 -7.47 -7.15 21.90
N SER A 87 -6.19 -7.16 21.54
CA SER A 87 -5.52 -6.10 20.79
C SER A 87 -4.39 -6.69 19.94
N LEU A 88 -3.88 -5.92 18.97
CA LEU A 88 -2.71 -6.31 18.16
C LEU A 88 -1.55 -6.80 19.03
N HIS A 89 -1.27 -6.08 20.13
CA HIS A 89 -0.27 -6.53 21.11
C HIS A 89 -0.55 -7.93 21.64
N GLY A 90 -1.75 -8.16 22.17
CA GLY A 90 -2.09 -9.43 22.81
C GLY A 90 -2.15 -10.58 21.81
N ARG A 91 -2.51 -10.32 20.55
CA ARG A 91 -2.48 -11.31 19.46
C ARG A 91 -1.04 -11.72 19.12
N ILE A 92 -0.11 -10.76 19.00
CA ILE A 92 1.30 -11.07 18.74
C ILE A 92 1.90 -11.86 19.92
N GLU A 93 1.68 -11.43 21.16
CA GLU A 93 2.17 -12.14 22.36
C GLU A 93 1.61 -13.56 22.44
N PHE A 94 0.30 -13.72 22.24
CA PHE A 94 -0.37 -15.02 22.28
C PHE A 94 0.20 -15.98 21.22
N LEU A 95 0.35 -15.52 19.98
CA LEU A 95 0.88 -16.36 18.91
C LEU A 95 2.39 -16.63 19.06
N SER A 96 3.15 -15.68 19.63
CA SER A 96 4.57 -15.85 19.94
C SER A 96 4.78 -16.93 21.01
N ASP A 97 4.01 -16.87 22.10
CA ASP A 97 4.05 -17.88 23.18
C ASP A 97 3.69 -19.30 22.67
N MET A 98 2.91 -19.38 21.61
CA MET A 98 2.55 -20.64 20.95
C MET A 98 3.58 -21.11 19.90
N ASN A 99 4.68 -20.39 19.69
CA ASN A 99 5.62 -20.59 18.59
C ASN A 99 4.92 -20.63 17.22
N LYS A 100 3.88 -19.81 17.07
CA LYS A 100 3.12 -19.62 15.83
C LYS A 100 3.53 -18.35 15.09
N LEU A 101 4.58 -17.67 15.52
CA LEU A 101 5.17 -16.58 14.78
C LEU A 101 6.65 -16.87 14.59
N LYS A 102 7.20 -16.53 13.41
CA LYS A 102 8.63 -16.66 13.17
C LYS A 102 9.42 -15.61 13.95
N ASP A 103 8.92 -14.38 13.98
CA ASP A 103 9.56 -13.26 14.68
C ASP A 103 8.53 -12.31 15.31
N GLY A 104 8.06 -12.67 16.52
CA GLY A 104 7.15 -11.81 17.28
C GLY A 104 7.76 -10.47 17.70
N GLY A 105 9.09 -10.41 17.87
CA GLY A 105 9.80 -9.20 18.27
C GLY A 105 9.74 -8.13 17.19
N GLU A 106 10.01 -8.50 15.93
CA GLU A 106 9.89 -7.59 14.80
C GLU A 106 8.44 -7.12 14.59
N LEU A 107 7.45 -7.99 14.78
CA LEU A 107 6.03 -7.57 14.70
C LEU A 107 5.66 -6.58 15.82
N HIS A 108 6.22 -6.73 17.02
CA HIS A 108 6.06 -5.73 18.09
C HIS A 108 6.71 -4.39 17.74
N ARG A 109 7.92 -4.40 17.19
CA ARG A 109 8.58 -3.18 16.70
C ARG A 109 7.73 -2.47 15.64
N ILE A 110 7.16 -3.23 14.70
CA ILE A 110 6.29 -2.67 13.65
C ILE A 110 5.04 -2.02 14.26
N ARG A 111 4.37 -2.72 15.20
CA ARG A 111 3.22 -2.21 15.94
C ARG A 111 3.55 -0.93 16.70
N GLU A 112 4.69 -0.88 17.39
CA GLU A 112 5.11 0.29 18.16
C GLU A 112 5.35 1.50 17.27
N LYS A 113 6.07 1.30 16.17
CA LYS A 113 6.27 2.35 15.17
C LYS A 113 4.94 2.85 14.59
N ARG A 114 3.98 1.95 14.32
CA ARG A 114 2.62 2.35 13.90
C ARG A 114 1.93 3.21 14.95
N ASN A 115 2.00 2.84 16.23
CA ASN A 115 1.41 3.61 17.32
C ASN A 115 2.08 4.97 17.48
N ASP A 116 3.40 5.02 17.33
CA ASP A 116 4.15 6.27 17.34
C ASP A 116 3.68 7.20 16.23
N ILE A 117 3.61 6.72 14.99
CA ILE A 117 3.09 7.49 13.85
C ILE A 117 1.65 7.97 14.08
N ALA A 118 0.80 7.15 14.70
CA ALA A 118 -0.60 7.48 14.94
C ALA A 118 -0.81 8.55 16.03
N HIS A 119 0.12 8.67 16.99
CA HIS A 119 -0.11 9.45 18.22
C HIS A 119 0.93 10.53 18.51
N LYS A 120 2.14 10.45 17.93
CA LYS A 120 3.21 11.43 18.15
C LYS A 120 3.30 12.38 16.97
N ILE A 121 3.22 13.69 17.23
CA ILE A 121 3.19 14.76 16.21
C ILE A 121 4.39 14.67 15.24
N ASN A 122 5.56 14.28 15.72
CA ASN A 122 6.80 14.26 14.94
C ASN A 122 7.20 12.86 14.43
N ALA A 123 6.42 11.82 14.74
CA ALA A 123 6.73 10.48 14.26
C ALA A 123 6.31 10.32 12.80
N LYS A 124 7.25 9.91 11.96
CA LYS A 124 7.02 9.66 10.53
C LYS A 124 7.73 8.37 10.12
N ALA A 125 7.20 7.68 9.12
CA ALA A 125 7.90 6.62 8.41
C ALA A 125 8.58 7.16 7.15
N THR A 126 9.71 6.57 6.78
CA THR A 126 10.27 6.67 5.43
C THR A 126 9.75 5.55 4.54
N TRP A 127 9.97 5.65 3.22
CA TRP A 127 9.66 4.54 2.30
C TRP A 127 10.51 3.30 2.58
N ASP A 128 11.77 3.47 2.97
CA ASP A 128 12.65 2.36 3.34
C ASP A 128 12.16 1.63 4.59
N ASP A 129 11.67 2.39 5.58
CA ASP A 129 11.05 1.82 6.77
C ASP A 129 9.82 0.99 6.40
N PHE A 130 8.96 1.53 5.54
CA PHE A 130 7.77 0.84 5.07
C PHE A 130 8.15 -0.43 4.29
N GLU A 131 9.10 -0.37 3.36
CA GLU A 131 9.49 -1.51 2.52
C GLU A 131 10.13 -2.62 3.34
N ARG A 132 11.00 -2.29 4.29
CA ARG A 132 11.56 -3.26 5.25
C ARG A 132 10.45 -3.97 6.03
N ASP A 133 9.52 -3.20 6.59
CA ASP A 133 8.51 -3.73 7.51
C ASP A 133 7.38 -4.46 6.75
N LEU A 134 7.09 -4.05 5.51
CA LEU A 134 6.27 -4.78 4.55
C LEU A 134 6.87 -6.16 4.24
N ASN A 135 8.18 -6.24 4.01
CA ASN A 135 8.86 -7.50 3.74
C ASN A 135 8.79 -8.46 4.93
N ILE A 136 8.93 -7.95 6.16
CA ILE A 136 8.80 -8.77 7.37
C ILE A 136 7.39 -9.38 7.48
N ILE A 137 6.35 -8.54 7.33
CA ILE A 137 4.96 -9.03 7.38
C ILE A 137 4.71 -10.02 6.24
N GLU A 138 5.20 -9.74 5.05
CA GLU A 138 5.06 -10.65 3.90
C GLU A 138 5.68 -12.02 4.17
N GLN A 139 6.89 -12.07 4.72
CA GLN A 139 7.53 -13.34 5.08
C GLN A 139 6.68 -14.10 6.10
N GLU A 140 6.07 -13.41 7.05
CA GLU A 140 5.17 -14.04 8.02
C GLU A 140 3.92 -14.62 7.35
N LEU A 141 3.30 -13.88 6.43
CA LEU A 141 2.15 -14.34 5.65
C LEU A 141 2.50 -15.56 4.78
N MET A 142 3.70 -15.57 4.20
CA MET A 142 4.22 -16.71 3.43
C MET A 142 4.47 -17.93 4.32
N ASN A 143 5.03 -17.74 5.52
CA ASN A 143 5.27 -18.83 6.47
C ASN A 143 3.97 -19.52 6.88
N HIS A 144 2.87 -18.77 6.98
CA HIS A 144 1.54 -19.32 7.31
C HIS A 144 0.76 -19.79 6.07
N GLY A 145 1.35 -19.71 4.88
CA GLY A 145 0.71 -20.14 3.63
C GLY A 145 -0.50 -19.29 3.24
N VAL A 146 -0.64 -18.08 3.79
CA VAL A 146 -1.72 -17.14 3.43
C VAL A 146 -1.48 -16.57 2.04
N ILE A 147 -0.21 -16.30 1.71
CA ILE A 147 0.23 -15.92 0.38
C ILE A 147 1.36 -16.84 -0.07
N ILE A 148 1.45 -17.09 -1.39
CA ILE A 148 2.49 -17.95 -1.95
C ILE A 148 3.75 -17.16 -2.28
N ARG A 149 3.58 -15.96 -2.85
CA ARG A 149 4.66 -15.03 -3.22
C ARG A 149 4.11 -13.63 -3.43
N ARG A 150 4.99 -12.63 -3.39
CA ARG A 150 4.68 -11.29 -3.91
C ARG A 150 4.48 -11.36 -5.44
N PRO A 151 3.37 -10.83 -5.98
CA PRO A 151 3.24 -10.65 -7.42
C PRO A 151 4.27 -9.64 -7.95
N LYS A 152 4.68 -9.79 -9.21
CA LYS A 152 5.52 -8.77 -9.86
C LYS A 152 4.63 -7.63 -10.35
N TYR A 153 4.92 -6.42 -9.89
CA TYR A 153 4.22 -5.22 -10.33
C TYR A 153 5.06 -4.43 -11.33
N GLU A 154 4.45 -4.04 -12.44
CA GLU A 154 5.04 -3.15 -13.44
C GLU A 154 4.12 -1.95 -13.62
N VAL A 155 4.68 -0.74 -13.56
CA VAL A 155 3.93 0.50 -13.80
C VAL A 155 4.37 1.07 -15.15
N LEU A 156 3.41 1.27 -16.04
CA LEU A 156 3.64 1.78 -17.39
C LEU A 156 2.85 3.07 -17.58
N GLY A 157 3.46 4.06 -18.22
CA GLY A 157 2.84 5.35 -18.55
C GLY A 157 2.89 5.62 -20.05
N GLU A 158 1.75 6.03 -20.61
CA GLU A 158 1.65 6.56 -21.97
C GLU A 158 1.21 8.03 -21.92
N ARG A 159 1.81 8.86 -22.77
CA ARG A 159 1.38 10.24 -23.03
C ARG A 159 1.05 10.37 -24.51
N LYS A 160 -0.14 10.86 -24.81
CA LYS A 160 -0.62 11.10 -26.18
C LYS A 160 -0.99 12.56 -26.32
N LEU A 161 -0.50 13.21 -27.39
CA LEU A 161 -0.96 14.54 -27.76
C LEU A 161 -2.42 14.44 -28.22
N ARG A 162 -3.29 15.27 -27.64
CA ARG A 162 -4.70 15.32 -28.03
C ARG A 162 -4.81 16.20 -29.28
N LYS A 163 -5.24 15.59 -30.38
CA LYS A 163 -5.28 16.23 -31.71
C LYS A 163 -6.54 17.06 -31.96
N ASP A 164 -7.62 16.78 -31.25
CA ASP A 164 -8.96 17.34 -31.52
C ASP A 164 -9.39 18.36 -30.46
N ILE A 165 -8.57 19.38 -30.21
CA ILE A 165 -8.90 20.45 -29.26
C ILE A 165 -9.44 21.65 -30.04
N ASN A 166 -10.76 21.80 -30.04
CA ASN A 166 -11.46 22.96 -30.62
C ASN A 166 -12.04 23.90 -29.55
N GLU A 167 -11.59 23.78 -28.30
CA GLU A 167 -12.04 24.65 -27.22
C GLU A 167 -11.32 26.01 -27.28
N PRO A 168 -12.04 27.15 -27.23
CA PRO A 168 -11.44 28.48 -27.19
C PRO A 168 -10.47 28.64 -26.02
N GLY A 169 -9.29 29.21 -26.30
CA GLY A 169 -8.26 29.49 -25.30
C GLY A 169 -7.36 28.31 -24.93
N VAL A 170 -7.61 27.10 -25.43
CA VAL A 170 -6.73 25.94 -25.22
C VAL A 170 -5.69 25.87 -26.34
N VAL A 171 -4.40 25.93 -26.00
CA VAL A 171 -3.28 25.89 -26.96
C VAL A 171 -2.95 24.45 -27.36
N PHE A 172 -2.93 23.53 -26.39
CA PHE A 172 -2.77 22.09 -26.61
C PHE A 172 -3.22 21.30 -25.38
N GLY A 173 -3.27 19.98 -25.51
CA GLY A 173 -3.62 19.09 -24.40
C GLY A 173 -3.02 17.70 -24.58
N HIS A 174 -2.95 16.99 -23.47
CA HIS A 174 -2.37 15.67 -23.40
C HIS A 174 -3.35 14.71 -22.73
N ASP A 175 -3.45 13.51 -23.30
CA ASP A 175 -4.06 12.36 -22.67
C ASP A 175 -2.96 11.50 -22.07
N PHE A 176 -3.14 11.14 -20.81
CA PHE A 176 -2.25 10.28 -20.06
C PHE A 176 -2.96 9.00 -19.71
N ILE A 177 -2.24 7.89 -19.82
CA ILE A 177 -2.72 6.58 -19.41
C ILE A 177 -1.64 5.96 -18.55
N CYS A 178 -1.99 5.51 -17.35
CA CYS A 178 -1.14 4.71 -16.51
C CYS A 178 -1.75 3.32 -16.33
N TYR A 179 -0.93 2.29 -16.50
CA TYR A 179 -1.30 0.90 -16.27
C TYR A 179 -0.45 0.34 -15.15
N ILE A 180 -1.08 -0.46 -14.28
CA ILE A 180 -0.36 -1.33 -13.35
C ILE A 180 -0.61 -2.76 -13.80
N LYS A 181 0.47 -3.48 -14.08
CA LYS A 181 0.43 -4.91 -14.39
C LYS A 181 0.84 -5.71 -13.18
N GLU A 182 0.07 -6.75 -12.86
CA GLU A 182 0.40 -7.77 -11.88
C GLU A 182 0.69 -9.07 -12.63
N ASP A 183 1.92 -9.57 -12.53
CA ASP A 183 2.40 -10.74 -13.27
C ASP A 183 2.05 -10.67 -14.78
N GLY A 184 2.26 -9.50 -15.38
CA GLY A 184 2.00 -9.21 -16.80
C GLY A 184 0.55 -8.89 -17.17
N LYS A 185 -0.41 -9.01 -16.24
CA LYS A 185 -1.83 -8.70 -16.49
C LYS A 185 -2.19 -7.33 -15.95
N VAL A 186 -2.88 -6.50 -16.74
CA VAL A 186 -3.35 -5.19 -16.28
C VAL A 186 -4.37 -5.38 -15.16
N VAL A 187 -4.09 -4.82 -13.98
CA VAL A 187 -4.96 -4.85 -12.80
C VAL A 187 -5.52 -3.49 -12.44
N LEU A 188 -4.88 -2.41 -12.90
CA LEU A 188 -5.39 -1.06 -12.79
C LEU A 188 -5.06 -0.28 -14.06
N GLU A 189 -6.02 0.50 -14.52
CA GLU A 189 -5.88 1.48 -15.59
C GLU A 189 -6.40 2.82 -15.09
N MET A 190 -5.59 3.87 -15.23
CA MET A 190 -5.98 5.23 -14.91
C MET A 190 -5.77 6.12 -16.13
N LYS A 191 -6.77 6.92 -16.45
CA LYS A 191 -6.77 7.85 -17.58
C LYS A 191 -7.07 9.25 -17.08
N TRP A 192 -6.26 10.22 -17.48
CA TRP A 192 -6.54 11.63 -17.22
C TRP A 192 -6.07 12.48 -18.38
N SER A 193 -6.56 13.71 -18.44
CA SER A 193 -6.24 14.66 -19.50
C SER A 193 -5.86 15.99 -18.90
N VAL A 194 -4.83 16.62 -19.45
CA VAL A 194 -4.42 17.98 -19.07
C VAL A 194 -4.55 18.88 -20.28
N LYS A 195 -5.21 20.02 -20.09
CA LYS A 195 -5.34 21.09 -21.08
C LYS A 195 -4.42 22.24 -20.67
N TYR A 196 -3.77 22.85 -21.64
CA TYR A 196 -2.91 24.01 -21.45
C TYR A 196 -3.55 25.21 -22.14
N TYR A 197 -3.80 26.25 -21.37
CA TYR A 197 -4.45 27.47 -21.84
C TYR A 197 -3.41 28.53 -22.17
N ASP A 198 -3.78 29.45 -23.06
CA ASP A 198 -2.97 30.64 -23.27
C ASP A 198 -3.01 31.52 -22.01
N SER A 199 -1.87 32.14 -21.69
CA SER A 199 -1.67 33.02 -20.55
C SER A 199 -2.67 34.19 -20.48
N GLU A 200 -3.25 34.59 -21.62
CA GLU A 200 -4.29 35.63 -21.69
C GLU A 200 -5.66 35.20 -21.11
N HIS A 201 -5.89 33.89 -20.96
CA HIS A 201 -7.17 33.31 -20.48
C HIS A 201 -7.06 32.72 -19.06
N SER A 202 -5.94 32.94 -18.35
CA SER A 202 -5.68 32.37 -17.01
C SER A 202 -6.07 33.34 -15.87
N LYS A 203 -7.27 33.93 -15.94
CA LYS A 203 -7.86 34.76 -14.88
C LYS A 203 -8.99 34.04 -14.16
#